data_AF-A0A3M1X374-F1
#
_entry.id   AF-A0A3M1X374-F1
#
_cell.length_a   1.000
_cell.length_b   1.000
_cell.length_c   1.000
_cell.angle_alpha   90.00
_cell.angle_beta   90.00
_cell.angle_gamma   90.00
#
_symmetry.space_group_name_H-M   'P 1'
#
loop_
_entity.id
_entity.type
_entity.pdbx_description
1 polymer ?
#
loop_
_entity_poly.entity_id
_entity_poly.type
_entity_poly.pdbx_seq_one_letter_code
_entity_poly.pdbx_strand_id
1 'polypeptide(L)'
;MQYGFITHPDDVPVRLARLEAEAGTGFDMQHRRIQGGVVIHTRARVRPGDLVEVHTGLRNRPVSYRARVLWVIDRERPAVGLVFENEQQAFIARMTEQVCHIEQYRRNQAAQGRLLTESEAAREWIEQFSHDFPRIGPIVPTEHIRHSAA
;
A
#
# COMPACT_ATOMS: atom_id res chain seq x y z
N MET A 1 -2.04 15.75 10.27
CA MET A 1 -1.00 15.02 9.52
C MET A 1 -1.11 13.54 9.89
N GLN A 2 -1.67 12.72 9.01
CA GLN A 2 -1.91 11.29 9.28
C GLN A 2 -0.69 10.50 8.81
N TYR A 3 0.22 10.21 9.74
CA TYR A 3 1.38 9.37 9.46
C TYR A 3 0.94 7.91 9.45
N GLY A 4 1.37 7.17 8.43
CA GLY A 4 1.71 5.77 8.64
C GLY A 4 1.12 4.74 7.70
N PHE A 5 0.04 5.04 6.97
CA PHE A 5 -0.52 4.11 5.99
C PHE A 5 -0.93 4.82 4.69
N ILE A 6 -0.53 4.26 3.55
CA ILE A 6 -1.03 4.64 2.24
C ILE A 6 -2.22 3.72 1.92
N THR A 7 -3.31 4.25 1.37
CA THR A 7 -4.43 3.40 0.91
C THR A 7 -4.27 3.14 -0.57
N HIS A 8 -4.14 1.88 -0.96
CA HIS A 8 -4.08 1.50 -2.37
C HIS A 8 -5.42 1.83 -3.06
N PRO A 9 -5.39 2.44 -4.25
CA PRO A 9 -6.61 2.76 -4.98
C PRO A 9 -7.35 1.50 -5.46
N ASP A 10 -8.64 1.39 -5.14
CA ASP A 10 -9.46 0.19 -5.38
C ASP A 10 -9.61 -0.21 -6.85
N ASP A 11 -9.48 0.75 -7.78
CA ASP A 11 -9.63 0.55 -9.22
C ASP A 11 -8.31 0.20 -9.92
N VAL A 12 -7.21 0.13 -9.17
CA VAL A 12 -5.91 -0.33 -9.67
C VAL A 12 -5.71 -1.80 -9.29
N PRO A 13 -5.39 -2.67 -10.26
CA PRO A 13 -5.18 -4.08 -9.96
C PRO A 13 -3.97 -4.30 -9.07
N VAL A 14 -4.16 -5.08 -8.01
CA VAL A 14 -3.10 -5.48 -7.07
C VAL A 14 -3.24 -6.95 -6.67
N ARG A 15 -2.10 -7.63 -6.55
CA ARG A 15 -2.01 -9.03 -6.14
C ARG A 15 -1.02 -9.18 -5.00
N LEU A 16 -1.39 -10.00 -4.01
CA LEU A 16 -0.50 -10.41 -2.94
C LEU A 16 -0.03 -11.84 -3.20
N ALA A 17 1.29 -12.02 -3.35
CA ALA A 17 1.93 -13.33 -3.42
C ALA A 17 2.54 -13.65 -2.06
N ARG A 18 2.06 -14.71 -1.40
CA ARG A 18 2.64 -15.15 -0.13
C ARG A 18 4.03 -15.73 -0.38
N LEU A 19 5.02 -15.25 0.37
CA LEU A 19 6.36 -15.82 0.37
C LEU A 19 6.43 -16.92 1.43
N GLU A 20 7.13 -18.02 1.12
CA GLU A 20 7.36 -19.07 2.12
C GLU A 20 8.16 -18.47 3.28
N ALA A 21 7.71 -18.74 4.50
CA ALA A 21 8.38 -18.23 5.69
C ALA A 21 9.72 -18.95 5.86
N GLU A 22 10.80 -18.18 6.02
CA GLU A 22 12.02 -18.71 6.63
C GLU A 22 11.67 -19.21 8.04
N ALA A 23 11.81 -20.52 8.29
CA ALA A 23 11.47 -21.13 9.56
C ALA A 23 12.18 -20.41 10.71
N GLY A 24 11.41 -19.86 11.66
CA GLY A 24 11.95 -19.34 12.93
C GLY A 24 11.81 -17.85 13.20
N THR A 25 11.24 -17.03 12.31
CA THR A 25 11.01 -15.60 12.62
C THR A 25 9.58 -15.37 13.14
N GLY A 26 9.37 -15.59 14.43
CA GLY A 26 8.21 -15.02 15.11
C GLY A 26 8.21 -13.50 14.91
N PHE A 27 7.24 -12.95 14.20
CA PHE A 27 7.16 -11.51 13.99
C PHE A 27 6.61 -10.85 15.25
N ASP A 28 7.49 -10.53 16.18
CA ASP A 28 7.15 -9.73 17.35
C ASP A 28 6.92 -8.27 16.94
N MET A 29 5.65 -7.91 16.84
CA MET A 29 5.14 -6.58 16.55
C MET A 29 5.43 -5.57 17.66
N GLN A 30 5.60 -6.01 18.91
CA GLN A 30 5.54 -5.12 20.08
C GLN A 30 6.79 -4.24 20.23
N HIS A 31 7.91 -4.63 19.63
CA HIS A 31 9.19 -3.95 19.80
C HIS A 31 9.79 -3.42 18.48
N ARG A 32 9.09 -3.56 17.35
CA ARG A 32 9.64 -3.18 16.03
C ARG A 32 9.17 -1.79 15.61
N ARG A 33 10.13 -0.94 15.24
CA ARG A 33 9.88 0.35 14.61
C ARG A 33 9.30 0.10 13.21
N ILE A 34 8.02 0.39 13.02
CA ILE A 34 7.32 0.17 11.76
C ILE A 34 7.63 1.35 10.85
N GLN A 35 8.15 1.11 9.65
CA GLN A 35 8.51 2.21 8.75
C GLN A 35 7.30 2.86 8.06
N GLY A 36 6.12 2.25 8.19
CA GLY A 36 4.88 2.63 7.52
C GLY A 36 4.15 1.39 7.04
N GLY A 37 3.05 1.60 6.34
CA GLY A 37 2.27 0.52 5.77
C GLY A 37 1.42 0.94 4.57
N VAL A 38 0.74 -0.06 4.01
CA VAL A 38 -0.26 0.12 2.96
C VAL A 38 -1.53 -0.64 3.35
N VAL A 39 -2.69 -0.05 3.07
CA VAL A 39 -3.98 -0.71 3.19
C VAL A 39 -4.46 -1.09 1.79
N ILE A 40 -4.79 -2.36 1.61
CA ILE A 40 -5.26 -2.89 0.33
C ILE A 40 -6.61 -3.54 0.51
N HIS A 41 -7.62 -3.10 -0.24
CA HIS A 41 -8.92 -3.76 -0.30
C HIS A 41 -8.82 -5.00 -1.20
N THR A 42 -8.82 -6.17 -0.59
CA THR A 42 -8.63 -7.44 -1.31
C THR A 42 -9.20 -8.62 -0.54
N ARG A 43 -9.60 -9.65 -1.28
CA ARG A 43 -10.00 -10.97 -0.76
C ARG A 43 -8.86 -11.99 -0.79
N ALA A 44 -7.61 -11.52 -0.94
CA ALA A 44 -6.44 -12.40 -0.92
C ALA A 44 -6.41 -13.22 0.38
N ARG A 45 -6.18 -14.52 0.25
CA ARG A 45 -6.11 -15.43 1.40
C ARG A 45 -4.74 -15.30 2.08
N VAL A 46 -4.65 -14.39 3.03
CA VAL A 46 -3.45 -14.13 3.84
C VAL A 46 -3.83 -14.07 5.33
N ARG A 47 -2.83 -14.21 6.21
CA ARG A 47 -3.01 -14.17 7.66
C ARG A 47 -2.05 -13.17 8.29
N PRO A 48 -2.40 -12.56 9.44
CA PRO A 48 -1.44 -11.77 10.22
C PRO A 48 -0.11 -12.50 10.41
N GLY A 49 0.99 -11.80 10.14
CA GLY A 49 2.35 -12.34 10.17
C GLY A 49 2.89 -12.86 8.83
N ASP A 50 2.02 -13.16 7.84
CA ASP A 50 2.46 -13.60 6.52
C ASP A 50 3.34 -12.55 5.85
N LEU A 51 4.48 -12.98 5.33
CA LEU A 51 5.29 -12.17 4.43
C LEU A 51 4.71 -12.28 3.02
N VAL A 52 4.45 -11.14 2.38
CA VAL A 52 3.88 -11.06 1.05
C VAL A 52 4.72 -10.18 0.15
N GLU A 53 4.75 -10.51 -1.13
CA GLU A 53 5.17 -9.63 -2.20
C GLU A 53 3.93 -9.01 -2.86
N VAL A 54 3.91 -7.68 -2.93
CA VAL A 54 2.82 -6.90 -3.51
C VAL A 54 3.16 -6.59 -4.96
N HIS A 55 2.29 -6.98 -5.88
CA HIS A 55 2.43 -6.70 -7.31
C HIS A 55 1.28 -5.84 -7.79
N THR A 56 1.60 -4.66 -8.32
CA THR A 56 0.63 -3.81 -9.00
C THR A 56 0.62 -4.18 -10.48
N GLY A 57 -0.57 -4.42 -11.04
CA GLY A 57 -0.75 -4.94 -12.41
C GLY A 57 -0.47 -3.92 -13.51
N LEU A 58 0.41 -2.95 -13.26
CA LEU A 58 0.72 -1.86 -14.17
C LEU A 58 1.69 -2.34 -15.25
N ARG A 59 1.20 -2.39 -16.50
CA ARG A 59 1.90 -3.00 -17.66
C ARG A 59 3.35 -2.54 -17.88
N ASN A 60 3.67 -1.29 -17.51
CA ASN A 60 4.96 -0.67 -17.83
C ASN A 60 5.90 -0.49 -16.63
N ARG A 61 5.48 -0.88 -15.41
CA ARG A 61 6.29 -0.75 -14.19
C ARG A 61 6.05 -1.91 -13.23
N PRO A 62 6.62 -3.10 -13.51
CA PRO A 62 6.54 -4.25 -12.62
C PRO A 62 7.47 -4.04 -11.42
N VAL A 63 7.14 -3.08 -10.56
CA VAL A 63 7.85 -2.85 -9.31
C VAL A 63 7.03 -3.46 -8.20
N SER A 64 7.54 -4.54 -7.61
CA SER A 64 6.99 -5.15 -6.41
C SER A 64 7.71 -4.66 -5.16
N TYR A 65 7.04 -4.79 -4.02
CA TYR A 65 7.64 -4.58 -2.71
C TYR A 65 7.18 -5.66 -1.74
N ARG A 66 8.04 -5.97 -0.77
CA ARG A 66 7.76 -6.89 0.31
C ARG A 66 7.17 -6.17 1.49
N ALA A 67 6.12 -6.74 2.05
CA ALA A 67 5.49 -6.24 3.25
C ALA A 67 4.92 -7.40 4.06
N ARG A 68 4.68 -7.15 5.34
CA ARG A 68 4.10 -8.15 6.23
C ARG A 68 2.66 -7.81 6.56
N VAL A 69 1.82 -8.82 6.59
CA VAL A 69 0.43 -8.67 7.01
C VAL A 69 0.38 -8.32 8.50
N LEU A 70 -0.14 -7.13 8.79
CA LEU A 70 -0.39 -6.66 10.15
C LEU A 70 -1.75 -7.14 10.64
N TRP A 71 -2.78 -6.92 9.83
CA TRP A 71 -4.16 -7.29 10.13
C TRP A 71 -4.92 -7.61 8.85
N VAL A 72 -6.00 -8.38 9.01
CA VAL A 72 -6.94 -8.72 7.94
C VAL A 72 -8.34 -8.46 8.47
N ILE A 73 -9.12 -7.70 7.71
CA ILE A 73 -10.55 -7.49 7.92
C ILE A 73 -11.26 -8.28 6.83
N ASP A 74 -12.06 -9.26 7.21
CA ASP A 74 -12.88 -10.07 6.29
C ASP A 74 -14.37 -9.83 6.59
N ARG A 75 -14.84 -8.64 6.19
CA ARG A 75 -16.22 -8.16 6.37
C ARG A 75 -16.75 -7.66 5.02
N GLU A 76 -17.75 -6.78 5.01
CA GLU A 76 -18.38 -6.28 3.77
C GLU A 76 -17.37 -5.69 2.77
N ARG A 77 -16.36 -4.97 3.28
CA ARG A 77 -15.22 -4.47 2.49
C ARG A 77 -13.91 -5.08 3.00
N PRO A 78 -13.50 -6.25 2.47
CA PRO A 78 -12.29 -6.92 2.91
C PRO A 78 -11.06 -6.06 2.69
N ALA A 79 -10.20 -5.98 3.71
CA ALA A 79 -9.01 -5.15 3.70
C ALA A 79 -7.86 -5.85 4.40
N VAL A 80 -6.65 -5.62 3.90
CA VAL A 80 -5.41 -6.11 4.50
C VAL A 80 -4.53 -4.90 4.79
N GLY A 81 -4.13 -4.76 6.05
CA GLY A 81 -3.10 -3.80 6.46
C GLY A 81 -1.74 -4.47 6.39
N LEU A 82 -0.83 -3.87 5.63
CA LEU A 82 0.54 -4.34 5.47
C LEU A 82 1.50 -3.35 6.10
N VAL A 83 2.61 -3.85 6.66
CA VAL A 83 3.71 -3.03 7.17
C VAL A 83 5.02 -3.37 6.47
N PHE A 84 5.84 -2.35 6.21
CA PHE A 84 7.09 -2.55 5.47
C PHE A 84 8.19 -3.16 6.36
N GLU A 85 8.97 -4.08 5.80
CA GLU A 85 10.02 -4.79 6.54
C GLU A 85 11.22 -3.90 6.89
N ASN A 86 11.52 -2.93 6.02
CA ASN A 86 12.63 -1.99 6.16
C ASN A 86 12.38 -0.72 5.35
N GLU A 87 13.28 0.26 5.48
CA GLU A 87 13.18 1.56 4.80
C GLU A 87 13.22 1.45 3.27
N GLN A 88 13.98 0.49 2.74
CA GLN A 88 14.04 0.25 1.29
C GLN A 88 12.69 -0.21 0.76
N GLN A 89 12.05 -1.19 1.40
CA GLN A 89 10.70 -1.64 1.01
C GLN A 89 9.66 -0.54 1.17
N ALA A 90 9.78 0.28 2.22
CA ALA A 90 8.90 1.42 2.44
C ALA A 90 9.04 2.48 1.34
N PHE A 91 10.27 2.77 0.91
CA PHE A 91 10.54 3.68 -0.21
C PHE A 91 9.99 3.15 -1.53
N ILE A 92 10.26 1.88 -1.86
CA ILE A 92 9.75 1.25 -3.08
C ILE A 92 8.22 1.27 -3.09
N ALA A 93 7.59 0.87 -1.98
CA ALA A 93 6.14 0.90 -1.83
C ALA A 93 5.57 2.31 -2.05
N ARG A 94 6.19 3.33 -1.46
CA ARG A 94 5.79 4.74 -1.68
C ARG A 94 5.73 5.09 -3.16
N MET A 95 6.80 4.78 -3.88
CA MET A 95 6.93 5.11 -5.29
C MET A 95 5.91 4.32 -6.13
N THR A 96 5.73 3.04 -5.83
CA THR A 96 4.74 2.18 -6.49
C THR A 96 3.33 2.69 -6.27
N GLU A 97 2.95 3.05 -5.04
CA GLU A 97 1.62 3.55 -4.74
C GLU A 97 1.35 4.92 -5.39
N GLN A 98 2.33 5.82 -5.46
CA GLN A 98 2.18 7.07 -6.21
C GLN A 98 1.85 6.82 -7.69
N VAL A 99 2.52 5.85 -8.32
CA VAL A 99 2.19 5.47 -9.70
C VAL A 99 0.76 4.94 -9.81
N CYS A 100 0.30 4.15 -8.83
CA CYS A 100 -1.08 3.66 -8.80
C CYS A 100 -2.09 4.81 -8.72
N HIS A 101 -1.86 5.80 -7.86
CA HIS A 101 -2.74 6.98 -7.78
C HIS A 101 -2.73 7.82 -9.04
N ILE A 102 -1.58 7.97 -9.71
CA ILE A 102 -1.50 8.67 -11.01
C ILE A 102 -2.32 7.91 -12.06
N GLU A 103 -2.23 6.58 -12.09
CA GLU A 103 -3.00 5.77 -13.04
C GLU A 103 -4.50 5.81 -12.76
N GLN A 104 -4.92 5.73 -11.50
CA GLN A 104 -6.32 5.95 -11.09
C GLN A 104 -6.81 7.32 -11.56
N TYR A 105 -6.03 8.38 -11.30
CA TYR A 105 -6.35 9.72 -11.74
C TYR A 105 -6.53 9.79 -13.26
N ARG A 106 -5.57 9.26 -14.02
CA ARG A 106 -5.62 9.23 -15.49
C ARG A 106 -6.88 8.52 -16.00
N ARG A 107 -7.28 7.41 -15.38
CA ARG A 107 -8.53 6.69 -15.72
C ARG A 107 -9.77 7.49 -15.39
N ASN A 108 -9.80 8.14 -14.23
CA ASN A 108 -10.92 9.00 -13.82
C ASN A 108 -11.10 10.18 -14.79
N GLN A 109 -10.00 10.81 -15.22
CA GLN A 109 -10.03 11.87 -16.23
C GLN A 109 -10.53 11.36 -17.58
N ALA A 110 -10.07 10.17 -18.01
CA ALA A 110 -10.54 9.55 -19.25
C ALA A 110 -12.04 9.22 -19.21
N ALA A 111 -12.56 8.75 -18.06
CA ALA A 111 -13.99 8.51 -17.85
C ALA A 111 -14.82 9.81 -17.92
N GLN A 112 -14.20 10.96 -17.63
CA GLN A 112 -14.79 12.30 -17.79
C GLN A 112 -14.52 12.92 -19.18
N GLY A 113 -13.99 12.14 -20.14
CA GLY A 113 -13.72 12.59 -21.51
C GLY A 113 -12.38 13.31 -21.71
N ARG A 114 -11.53 13.42 -20.68
CA ARG A 114 -10.19 14.00 -20.78
C ARG A 114 -9.14 12.89 -20.93
N LEU A 115 -8.66 12.69 -22.15
CA LEU A 115 -7.57 11.77 -22.43
C LEU A 115 -6.23 12.42 -22.10
N LEU A 116 -5.59 11.96 -21.02
CA LEU A 116 -4.26 12.41 -20.61
C LEU A 116 -3.21 11.35 -20.95
N THR A 117 -2.05 11.81 -21.41
CA THR A 117 -0.83 11.00 -21.43
C THR A 117 -0.39 10.66 -19.99
N GLU A 118 0.48 9.66 -19.85
CA GLU A 118 1.06 9.32 -18.53
C GLU A 118 1.77 10.53 -17.89
N SER A 119 2.51 11.31 -18.68
CA SER A 119 3.24 12.49 -18.22
C SER A 119 2.32 13.63 -17.79
N GLU A 120 1.25 13.90 -18.55
CA GLU A 120 0.25 14.93 -18.18
C GLU A 120 -0.49 14.55 -16.91
N ALA A 121 -0.93 13.30 -16.80
CA ALA A 121 -1.58 12.80 -15.59
C ALA A 121 -0.65 12.88 -14.37
N ALA A 122 0.63 12.49 -14.52
CA ALA A 122 1.60 12.59 -13.45
C ALA A 122 1.80 14.05 -13.00
N ARG A 123 1.97 14.98 -13.94
CA ARG A 123 2.15 16.40 -13.65
C ARG A 123 0.92 16.98 -12.92
N GLU A 124 -0.27 16.79 -13.47
CA GLU A 124 -1.52 17.29 -12.87
C GLU A 124 -1.75 16.68 -11.48
N TRP A 125 -1.50 15.37 -11.33
CA TRP A 125 -1.66 14.69 -10.05
C TRP A 125 -0.67 15.20 -8.99
N ILE A 126 0.59 15.42 -9.37
CA ILE A 126 1.61 15.94 -8.46
C ILE A 126 1.22 17.34 -7.98
N GLU A 127 0.81 18.22 -8.90
CA GLU A 127 0.38 19.59 -8.58
C GLU A 127 -0.82 19.61 -7.62
N GLN A 128 -1.79 18.71 -7.82
CA GLN A 128 -3.06 18.72 -7.09
C GLN A 128 -3.04 17.90 -5.79
N PHE A 129 -2.30 16.79 -5.71
CA PHE A 129 -2.48 15.79 -4.64
C PHE A 129 -1.19 15.38 -3.92
N SER A 130 0.01 15.71 -4.43
CA SER A 130 1.26 15.24 -3.82
C SER A 130 1.48 15.72 -2.39
N HIS A 131 0.90 16.86 -2.03
CA HIS A 131 1.00 17.46 -0.70
C HIS A 131 0.24 16.67 0.37
N ASP A 132 -0.87 16.03 -0.02
CA ASP A 132 -1.70 15.19 0.85
C ASP A 132 -1.25 13.72 0.86
N PHE A 133 -0.36 13.33 -0.06
CA PHE A 133 0.08 11.95 -0.16
C PHE A 133 0.82 11.50 1.14
N PRO A 134 0.33 10.46 1.83
CA PRO A 134 0.76 10.15 3.20
C PRO A 134 2.27 10.01 3.31
N ARG A 135 2.91 10.75 4.23
CA ARG A 135 4.35 10.60 4.48
C ARG A 135 4.61 9.27 5.20
N ILE A 136 5.53 8.49 4.65
CA ILE A 136 6.02 7.26 5.28
C ILE A 136 7.14 7.67 6.25
N GLY A 137 7.09 7.11 7.45
CA GLY A 137 8.07 7.36 8.48
C GLY A 137 7.86 6.43 9.66
N PRO A 138 8.84 6.33 10.55
CA PRO A 138 8.80 5.39 11.65
C PRO A 138 7.61 5.66 12.60
N ILE A 139 6.79 4.63 12.78
CA ILE A 139 5.65 4.58 13.69
C ILE A 139 6.01 3.60 14.83
N VAL A 140 5.67 4.00 16.05
CA VAL A 140 5.62 3.07 17.18
C VAL A 140 4.17 2.56 17.25
N PRO A 141 3.92 1.24 17.10
CA PRO A 141 2.58 0.70 17.20
C PRO A 141 2.03 0.94 18.60
N THR A 142 1.23 2.00 18.78
CA THR A 142 0.44 2.23 19.99
C THR A 142 -0.85 1.43 19.88
N GLU A 143 -1.46 1.04 21.01
CA GLU A 143 -2.67 0.18 21.07
C GLU A 143 -3.83 0.65 20.17
N HIS A 144 -3.84 1.92 19.76
CA HIS A 144 -4.85 2.54 18.90
C HIS A 144 -4.86 2.07 17.43
N ILE A 145 -3.83 1.39 16.93
CA ILE A 145 -3.86 0.85 15.54
C ILE A 145 -4.95 -0.23 15.38
N ARG A 146 -5.41 -0.83 16.48
CA ARG A 146 -6.55 -1.76 16.46
C ARG A 146 -7.91 -1.07 16.29
N HIS A 147 -8.04 0.21 16.65
CA HIS A 147 -9.32 0.90 16.73
C HIS A 147 -9.67 1.78 15.52
N SER A 148 -8.71 2.13 14.66
CA SER A 148 -8.99 2.89 13.42
C SER A 148 -9.49 2.01 12.25
N ALA A 149 -9.77 0.73 12.54
CA ALA A 149 -10.19 -0.31 11.62
C ALA A 149 -11.63 -0.81 11.86
N ALA A 150 -12.41 -0.08 12.67
CA ALA A 150 -13.82 -0.34 12.93
C ALA A 150 -14.70 0.66 12.17
#